data_AF-A0A7J2NME2-F1
#
_entry.id   AF-A0A7J2NME2-F1
#
_cell.length_a   1.000
_cell.length_b   1.000
_cell.length_c   1.000
_cell.angle_alpha   90.00
_cell.angle_beta   90.00
_cell.angle_gamma   90.00
#
_symmetry.space_group_name_H-M   'P 1'
#
loop_
_entity.id
_entity.type
_entity.pdbx_description
1 polymer ?
#
loop_
_entity_poly.entity_id
_entity_poly.type
_entity_poly.pdbx_seq_one_letter_code
_entity_poly.pdbx_strand_id
1 'polypeptide(L)'
;MSVCPRCGTEVTTPTKTWSMVGRPSKTGERFKLTLGLFTCPNCKKRFRKVLGKEKEGVTLKGMVKEIKGIERRLVQTLGDLREKIEKLKSERTELLEEIESLKRAGENKVSTLEKEVVSLREEVESLKEMLSDLE
;
A
#
# COMPACT_ATOMS: atom_id res chain seq x y z
N MET A 1 40.77 -20.61 4.95
CA MET A 1 42.19 -21.00 5.02
C MET A 1 42.87 -20.36 6.23
N SER A 2 43.75 -21.10 6.90
CA SER A 2 44.48 -20.63 8.07
C SER A 2 45.90 -21.20 8.10
N VAL A 3 46.85 -20.44 8.65
CA VAL A 3 48.26 -20.83 8.76
C VAL A 3 48.51 -21.34 10.17
N CYS A 4 49.17 -22.49 10.31
CA CYS A 4 49.49 -23.03 11.63
C CYS A 4 50.48 -22.10 12.36
N PRO A 5 50.16 -21.61 13.57
CA PRO A 5 51.03 -20.69 14.31
C PRO A 5 52.27 -21.36 14.91
N ARG A 6 52.48 -22.67 14.71
CA ARG A 6 53.66 -23.40 15.21
C ARG A 6 54.63 -23.79 14.10
N CYS A 7 54.14 -24.22 12.94
CA CYS A 7 54.97 -24.76 11.86
C CYS A 7 54.69 -24.16 10.48
N GLY A 8 53.81 -23.14 10.38
CA GLY A 8 53.54 -22.45 9.12
C GLY A 8 52.73 -23.23 8.08
N THR A 9 52.37 -24.49 8.34
CA THR A 9 51.57 -25.30 7.40
C THR A 9 50.19 -24.68 7.19
N GLU A 10 49.79 -24.54 5.92
CA GLU A 10 48.46 -24.08 5.55
C GLU A 10 47.41 -25.17 5.78
N VAL A 11 46.31 -24.80 6.43
CA VAL A 11 45.16 -25.68 6.70
C VAL A 11 43.92 -25.04 6.13
N THR A 12 43.33 -25.70 5.14
CA THR A 12 42.17 -25.20 4.38
C THR A 12 40.86 -25.42 5.14
N THR A 13 40.65 -26.61 5.70
CA THR A 13 39.40 -27.02 6.37
C THR A 13 39.50 -26.95 7.90
N PRO A 14 38.56 -26.27 8.58
CA PRO A 14 38.45 -26.31 10.04
C PRO A 14 37.93 -27.67 10.51
N THR A 15 38.42 -28.13 11.67
CA THR A 15 37.91 -29.32 12.37
C THR A 15 36.53 -29.09 12.99
N LYS A 16 36.27 -27.87 13.49
CA LYS A 16 34.96 -27.48 14.04
C LYS A 16 34.71 -26.01 13.79
N THR A 17 33.47 -25.66 13.49
CA THR A 17 33.00 -24.28 13.39
C THR A 17 31.86 -24.04 14.36
N TRP A 18 31.84 -22.87 14.99
CA TRP A 18 30.70 -22.42 15.79
C TRP A 18 30.56 -20.90 15.70
N SER A 19 29.33 -20.41 15.89
CA SER A 19 29.03 -18.99 16.00
C SER A 19 28.78 -18.60 17.44
N MET A 20 29.27 -17.42 17.84
CA MET A 20 28.92 -16.80 19.12
C MET A 20 28.50 -15.36 18.90
N VAL A 21 27.46 -14.92 19.60
CA VAL A 21 27.01 -13.54 19.59
C VAL A 21 27.76 -12.79 20.69
N GLY A 22 28.51 -11.76 20.29
CA GLY A 22 29.26 -10.91 21.22
C GLY A 22 28.36 -9.97 22.01
N ARG A 23 28.93 -9.38 23.08
CA ARG A 23 28.27 -8.32 23.85
C ARG A 23 27.92 -7.15 22.92
N PRO A 24 26.75 -6.50 23.08
CA PRO A 24 26.42 -5.30 22.33
C PRO A 24 27.52 -4.24 22.45
N SER A 25 27.85 -3.58 21.34
CA SER A 25 28.71 -2.40 21.33
C SER A 25 28.03 -1.24 22.08
N LYS A 26 28.78 -0.15 22.33
CA LYS A 26 28.19 1.09 22.88
C LYS A 26 27.04 1.64 22.03
N THR A 27 26.95 1.26 20.75
CA THR A 27 25.90 1.66 19.81
C THR A 27 24.76 0.64 19.70
N GLY A 28 24.80 -0.44 20.49
CA GLY A 28 23.78 -1.51 20.51
C GLY A 28 23.91 -2.54 19.39
N GLU A 29 24.95 -2.44 18.55
CA GLU A 29 25.24 -3.43 17.52
C GLU A 29 25.75 -4.72 18.18
N ARG A 30 25.18 -5.88 17.82
CA ARG A 30 25.77 -7.18 18.18
C ARG A 30 26.50 -7.72 16.97
N PHE A 31 27.58 -8.43 17.23
CA PHE A 31 28.36 -9.09 16.18
C PHE A 31 28.31 -10.59 16.41
N LYS A 32 27.94 -11.32 15.36
CA LYS A 32 28.05 -12.76 15.30
C LYS A 32 29.45 -13.10 14.80
N LEU A 33 30.26 -13.67 15.68
CA LEU A 33 31.61 -14.13 15.35
C LEU A 33 31.55 -15.63 15.07
N THR A 34 31.96 -16.01 13.86
CA THR A 34 32.13 -17.42 13.48
C THR A 34 33.59 -17.79 13.71
N LEU A 35 33.84 -18.73 14.61
CA LEU A 35 35.15 -19.25 14.95
C LEU A 35 35.34 -20.63 14.32
N GLY A 36 36.53 -20.87 13.77
CA GLY A 36 36.99 -22.17 13.31
C GLY A 36 38.11 -22.69 14.19
N LEU A 37 37.99 -23.91 14.68
CA LEU A 37 39.08 -24.67 15.29
C LEU A 37 39.75 -25.50 14.19
N PHE A 38 41.06 -25.34 14.05
CA PHE A 38 41.89 -26.08 13.09
C PHE A 38 42.83 -27.00 13.83
N THR A 39 43.11 -28.16 13.24
CA THR A 39 44.15 -29.08 13.70
C THR A 39 45.19 -29.17 12.60
N CYS A 40 46.44 -28.83 12.92
CA CYS A 40 47.53 -28.89 11.96
C CYS A 40 47.87 -30.35 11.62
N PRO A 41 47.95 -30.75 10.33
CA PRO A 41 48.33 -32.11 9.95
C PRO A 41 49.79 -32.42 10.28
N ASN A 42 50.68 -31.43 10.21
CA ASN A 42 52.12 -31.60 10.40
C ASN A 42 52.49 -31.73 11.90
N CYS A 43 52.12 -30.75 12.72
CA CYS A 43 52.52 -30.70 14.14
C CYS A 43 51.41 -31.05 15.15
N LYS A 44 50.23 -31.47 14.67
CA LYS A 44 49.03 -31.82 15.47
C LYS A 44 48.50 -30.73 16.40
N LYS A 45 49.03 -29.50 16.34
CA LYS A 45 48.58 -28.37 17.17
C LYS A 45 47.16 -27.95 16.80
N ARG A 46 46.34 -27.74 17.83
CA ARG A 46 45.00 -27.15 17.70
C ARG A 46 45.08 -25.64 17.86
N PHE A 47 44.42 -24.90 16.98
CA PHE A 47 44.38 -23.43 17.04
C PHE A 47 43.04 -22.89 16.53
N ARG A 48 42.65 -21.71 16.98
CA ARG A 48 41.38 -21.07 16.60
C ARG A 48 41.65 -19.88 15.67
N LYS A 49 40.78 -19.67 14.69
CA LYS A 49 40.78 -18.49 13.81
C LYS A 49 39.36 -17.99 13.61
N VAL A 50 39.18 -16.67 13.59
CA VAL A 50 37.90 -16.06 13.20
C VAL A 50 37.72 -16.25 11.70
N LEU A 51 36.61 -16.88 11.33
CA LEU A 51 36.22 -17.14 9.94
C LEU A 51 35.29 -16.05 9.39
N GLY A 52 34.48 -15.44 10.25
CA GLY A 52 33.53 -14.39 9.85
C GLY A 52 33.11 -13.53 11.03
N LYS A 53 32.79 -12.27 10.73
CA LYS A 53 32.20 -11.30 11.67
C LYS A 53 31.02 -10.63 10.96
N GLU A 54 29.82 -11.04 11.33
CA GLU A 54 28.58 -10.47 10.79
C GLU A 54 27.98 -9.51 11.81
N LYS A 55 27.45 -8.37 11.34
CA LYS A 55 26.64 -7.48 12.16
C LYS A 55 25.25 -8.08 12.29
N GLU A 56 24.85 -8.42 13.51
CA GLU A 56 23.54 -8.98 13.81
C GLU A 56 22.87 -8.04 14.82
N GLY A 57 22.10 -7.07 14.33
CA GLY A 57 21.39 -6.16 15.23
C GLY A 57 20.68 -5.05 14.49
N VAL A 58 19.35 -5.06 14.56
CA VAL A 58 18.55 -3.88 14.27
C VAL A 58 18.67 -2.95 15.49
N THR A 59 19.17 -1.74 15.30
CA THR A 59 19.26 -0.77 16.40
C THR A 59 17.88 -0.20 16.70
N LEU A 60 17.53 -0.05 17.98
CA LEU A 60 16.29 0.62 18.39
C LEU A 60 16.18 2.02 17.75
N LYS A 61 17.31 2.73 17.62
CA LYS A 61 17.40 4.02 16.93
C LYS A 61 17.02 3.94 15.44
N GLY A 62 17.39 2.86 14.76
CA GLY A 62 17.01 2.58 13.37
C GLY A 62 15.51 2.34 13.25
N MET A 63 14.96 1.46 14.09
CA MET A 63 13.51 1.20 14.13
C MET A 63 12.71 2.48 14.38
N VAL A 64 13.12 3.31 15.34
CA VAL A 64 12.46 4.59 15.63
C VAL A 64 12.48 5.54 14.42
N LYS A 65 13.57 5.57 13.64
CA LYS A 65 13.63 6.37 12.41
C LYS A 65 12.67 5.86 11.34
N GLU A 66 12.59 4.55 11.17
CA GLU A 66 11.67 3.92 10.21
C GLU A 66 10.22 4.17 10.60
N ILE A 67 9.86 4.00 11.88
CA ILE A 67 8.53 4.29 12.43
C ILE A 67 8.16 5.75 12.15
N LYS A 68 9.05 6.71 12.43
CA LYS A 68 8.81 8.14 12.10
C LYS A 68 8.65 8.40 10.60
N GLY A 69 9.26 7.60 9.75
CA GLY A 69 9.07 7.67 8.29
C GLY A 69 7.72 7.10 7.83
N ILE A 70 7.26 6.03 8.48
CA ILE A 70 5.93 5.45 8.26
C ILE A 70 4.85 6.43 8.72
N GLU A 71 4.97 6.95 9.94
CA GLU A 71 4.04 7.91 10.52
C GLU A 71 3.82 9.13 9.62
N ARG A 72 4.91 9.74 9.11
CA ARG A 72 4.80 10.88 8.17
C ARG A 72 4.05 10.54 6.89
N ARG A 73 4.32 9.37 6.28
CA ARG A 73 3.63 8.93 5.06
C ARG A 73 2.14 8.66 5.31
N LEU A 74 1.81 8.08 6.46
CA LEU A 74 0.42 7.84 6.85
C LEU A 74 -0.35 9.15 7.05
N VAL A 75 0.25 10.12 7.74
CA VAL A 75 -0.36 11.44 7.94
C VAL A 75 -0.62 12.14 6.60
N GLN A 76 0.33 12.07 5.66
CA GLN A 76 0.13 12.61 4.32
C GLN A 76 -1.02 11.91 3.57
N THR A 77 -1.00 10.58 3.54
CA THR A 77 -2.06 9.78 2.88
C THR A 77 -3.44 10.06 3.48
N LEU A 78 -3.54 10.20 4.80
CA LEU A 78 -4.78 10.57 5.48
C LEU A 78 -5.28 11.96 5.07
N GLY A 79 -4.38 12.92 4.88
CA GLY A 79 -4.71 14.24 4.35
C GLY A 79 -5.30 14.16 2.95
N ASP A 80 -4.61 13.49 2.03
CA ASP A 80 -5.04 13.32 0.65
C ASP A 80 -6.40 12.62 0.55
N LEU A 81 -6.63 11.59 1.38
CA LEU A 81 -7.91 10.89 1.43
C LEU A 81 -9.04 11.78 1.95
N ARG A 82 -8.80 12.62 2.96
CA ARG A 82 -9.79 13.59 3.45
C ARG A 82 -10.17 14.59 2.37
N GLU A 83 -9.19 15.11 1.63
CA GLU A 83 -9.45 16.04 0.53
C GLU A 83 -10.29 15.39 -0.57
N LYS A 84 -9.98 14.14 -0.96
CA LYS A 84 -10.78 13.38 -1.93
C LYS A 84 -12.21 13.13 -1.43
N ILE A 85 -12.39 12.84 -0.14
CA ILE A 85 -13.72 12.66 0.45
C ILE A 85 -14.53 13.96 0.36
N GLU A 86 -13.93 15.11 0.65
CA GLU A 86 -14.65 16.39 0.56
C GLU A 86 -15.02 16.74 -0.90
N LYS A 87 -14.13 16.48 -1.87
CA LYS A 87 -14.44 16.64 -3.30
C LYS A 87 -15.60 15.74 -3.75
N LEU A 88 -15.56 14.46 -3.39
CA LEU A 88 -16.64 13.53 -3.73
C LEU A 88 -17.98 13.90 -3.06
N LYS A 89 -17.94 14.52 -1.87
CA LYS A 89 -19.16 15.02 -1.23
C LYS A 89 -19.77 16.19 -1.98
N SER A 90 -18.98 17.16 -2.44
CA SER A 90 -19.49 18.30 -3.23
C SER A 90 -20.01 17.87 -4.60
N GLU A 91 -19.27 17.00 -5.29
CA GLU A 91 -19.71 16.45 -6.59
C GLU A 91 -21.04 15.69 -6.44
N ARG A 92 -21.22 14.92 -5.35
CA ARG A 92 -22.49 14.25 -5.06
C ARG A 92 -23.63 15.23 -4.89
N THR A 93 -23.43 16.34 -4.17
CA THR A 93 -24.51 17.32 -3.95
C THR A 93 -24.91 18.00 -5.25
N GLU A 94 -23.92 18.38 -6.08
CA GLU A 94 -24.16 18.99 -7.39
C GLU A 94 -24.94 18.04 -8.33
N LEU A 95 -24.53 16.77 -8.39
CA LEU A 95 -25.23 15.77 -9.22
C LEU A 95 -26.66 15.50 -8.73
N LEU A 96 -26.92 15.55 -7.42
CA LEU A 96 -28.27 15.38 -6.88
C LEU A 96 -29.17 16.56 -7.27
N GLU A 97 -28.65 17.79 -7.24
CA GLU A 97 -29.36 18.98 -7.69
C GLU A 97 -29.65 18.91 -9.21
N GLU A 98 -28.68 18.46 -10.01
CA GLU A 98 -28.86 18.28 -11.45
C GLU A 98 -29.96 17.26 -11.75
N ILE A 99 -29.96 16.10 -11.09
CA ILE A 99 -31.00 15.07 -11.23
C ILE A 99 -32.38 15.64 -10.88
N GLU A 100 -32.50 16.40 -9.80
CA GLU A 100 -33.79 17.00 -9.41
C GLU A 100 -34.27 18.00 -10.47
N SER A 101 -33.38 18.83 -10.99
CA SER A 101 -33.71 19.81 -12.04
C SER A 101 -34.21 19.13 -13.31
N LEU A 102 -33.54 18.05 -13.74
CA LEU A 102 -33.91 17.26 -14.92
C LEU A 102 -35.25 16.55 -14.71
N LYS A 103 -35.49 16.02 -13.51
CA LYS A 103 -36.77 15.40 -13.14
C LYS A 103 -37.93 16.40 -13.26
N ARG A 104 -37.80 17.60 -12.67
CA ARG A 104 -38.81 18.66 -12.76
C ARG A 104 -39.05 19.10 -14.21
N ALA A 105 -37.98 19.25 -14.99
CA ALA A 105 -38.09 19.59 -16.41
C ALA A 105 -38.85 18.52 -17.20
N GLY A 106 -38.62 17.23 -16.90
CA GLY A 106 -39.35 16.11 -17.48
C GLY A 106 -40.84 16.12 -17.10
N GLU A 107 -41.15 16.25 -15.80
CA GLU A 107 -42.53 16.32 -15.29
C GLU A 107 -43.31 17.48 -15.94
N ASN A 108 -42.69 18.65 -16.07
CA ASN A 108 -43.30 19.80 -16.73
C ASN A 108 -43.63 19.51 -18.20
N LYS A 109 -42.69 18.92 -18.95
CA LYS A 109 -42.91 18.54 -20.36
C LYS A 109 -44.04 17.53 -20.50
N VAL A 110 -44.10 16.50 -19.64
CA VAL A 110 -45.19 15.53 -19.63
C VAL A 110 -46.52 16.24 -19.40
N SER A 111 -46.61 17.11 -18.39
CA SER A 111 -47.85 17.85 -18.09
C SER A 111 -48.31 18.76 -19.24
N THR A 112 -47.38 19.36 -19.99
CA THR A 112 -47.70 20.16 -21.19
C THR A 112 -48.22 19.28 -22.31
N LEU A 113 -47.51 18.19 -22.62
CA LEU A 113 -47.92 17.26 -23.68
C LEU A 113 -49.26 16.59 -23.37
N GLU A 114 -49.53 16.25 -22.12
CA GLU A 114 -50.83 15.70 -21.70
C GLU A 114 -51.97 16.68 -22.00
N LYS A 115 -51.79 17.98 -21.71
CA LYS A 115 -52.79 19.01 -22.02
C LYS A 115 -52.99 19.18 -23.53
N GLU A 116 -51.91 19.20 -24.29
CA GLU A 116 -51.98 19.27 -25.76
C GLU A 116 -52.71 18.05 -26.34
N VAL A 117 -52.43 16.84 -25.84
CA VAL A 117 -53.13 15.61 -26.28
C VAL A 117 -54.61 15.66 -25.94
N VAL A 118 -55.01 16.18 -24.78
CA VAL A 118 -56.42 16.36 -24.41
C VAL A 118 -57.10 17.34 -25.38
N SER A 119 -56.51 18.51 -25.62
CA SER A 119 -57.04 19.52 -26.57
C SER A 119 -57.22 18.93 -27.97
N LEU A 120 -56.20 18.24 -28.48
CA LEU A 120 -56.27 17.62 -29.80
C LEU A 120 -57.33 16.51 -29.88
N ARG A 121 -57.55 15.75 -28.80
CA ARG A 121 -58.62 14.75 -28.75
C ARG A 121 -60.00 15.41 -28.79
N GLU A 122 -60.20 16.53 -28.10
CA GLU A 122 -61.43 17.31 -28.13
C GLU A 122 -61.70 17.89 -29.53
N GLU A 123 -60.67 18.47 -30.16
CA GLU A 123 -60.75 18.99 -31.54
C GLU A 123 -61.09 17.89 -32.55
N VAL A 124 -60.45 16.72 -32.44
CA VAL A 124 -60.77 15.55 -33.28
C VAL A 124 -62.21 15.11 -33.09
N GLU A 125 -62.72 15.10 -31.87
CA GLU A 125 -64.11 14.71 -31.60
C GLU A 125 -65.10 15.73 -32.19
N SER A 126 -64.85 17.02 -32.00
CA SER A 126 -65.67 18.09 -32.61
C SER A 126 -65.69 18.00 -34.14
N LEU A 127 -64.54 17.70 -34.77
CA LEU A 127 -64.47 17.52 -36.22
C LEU A 127 -65.26 16.30 -36.71
N LYS A 128 -65.29 15.20 -35.95
CA LYS A 128 -66.12 14.03 -36.30
C LYS A 128 -67.60 14.33 -36.23
N GLU A 129 -68.05 15.05 -35.20
CA GLU A 129 -69.46 15.45 -35.06
C GLU A 129 -69.89 16.29 -36.28
N MET A 130 -69.10 17.30 -36.65
CA MET A 130 -69.38 18.14 -37.83
C MET A 130 -69.42 17.34 -39.15
N LEU A 131 -68.60 16.29 -39.29
CA LEU A 131 -68.64 15.43 -40.47
C LEU A 131 -69.90 14.54 -40.49
N SER A 132 -70.34 14.05 -39.34
CA SER A 132 -71.57 13.25 -39.25
C SER A 132 -72.83 14.06 -39.60
N ASP A 133 -72.81 15.38 -39.40
CA ASP A 133 -73.89 16.28 -39.80
C ASP A 133 -73.93 16.55 -41.33
N LEU A 134 -72.87 16.21 -42.06
CA LEU A 134 -72.74 16.44 -43.51
C LEU A 134 -73.08 15.22 -44.37
N GLU A 135 -73.22 14.02 -43.79
CA GLU A 135 -73.61 12.76 -44.45
C GLU A 135 -75.13 12.50 -44.37
#